data_AF-A0A9X2JKX4-F1
#
_entry.id   AF-A0A9X2JKX4-F1
#
_cell.length_a   1.000
_cell.length_b   1.000
_cell.length_c   1.000
_cell.angle_alpha   90.00
_cell.angle_beta   90.00
_cell.angle_gamma   90.00
#
_symmetry.space_group_name_H-M   'P 1'
#
loop_
_entity.id
_entity.type
_entity.pdbx_description
1 polymer ?
#
loop_
_entity_poly.entity_id
_entity_poly.type
_entity_poly.pdbx_seq_one_letter_code
_entity_poly.pdbx_strand_id
1 'polypeptide(L)'
;MTGHNQVRSANRHAFTLLEVILAIAILAISLGYIGTIISQAFTNSANAVDGLEARIVGQTIIDQLKCGSMQIENAGPMQLSDTEALEDWLVQIMIEPTTVEQLVQVRVLVGRKLDGTEHPACELVRWFQDPEYAEQMAVAAASAATAATAESSGSTSTSQ
;
A
#
# COMPACT_ATOMS: atom_id res chain seq x y z
N MET A 1 80.91 41.38 -0.73
CA MET A 1 79.44 41.25 -0.66
C MET A 1 79.06 39.95 -1.32
N THR A 2 78.99 38.85 -0.57
CA THR A 2 78.68 37.51 -1.09
C THR A 2 77.47 36.99 -0.33
N GLY A 3 76.35 36.89 -1.04
CA GLY A 3 75.06 36.52 -0.50
C GLY A 3 75.01 35.05 -0.06
N HIS A 4 74.58 34.82 1.18
CA HIS A 4 74.26 33.50 1.68
C HIS A 4 72.94 33.04 1.05
N ASN A 5 73.05 32.13 0.09
CA ASN A 5 71.90 31.47 -0.51
C ASN A 5 71.40 30.37 0.47
N GLN A 6 70.39 30.68 1.28
CA GLN A 6 69.73 29.69 2.12
C GLN A 6 68.86 28.77 1.26
N VAL A 7 69.34 27.56 1.04
CA VAL A 7 68.55 26.47 0.46
C VAL A 7 67.48 26.07 1.47
N ARG A 8 66.22 26.46 1.24
CA ARG A 8 65.07 25.96 2.00
C ARG A 8 64.88 24.48 1.66
N SER A 9 65.31 23.61 2.57
CA SER A 9 64.92 22.20 2.57
C SER A 9 63.41 22.13 2.80
N ALA A 10 62.64 21.90 1.72
CA ALA A 10 61.23 21.57 1.83
C ALA A 10 61.15 20.16 2.43
N ASN A 11 60.75 20.09 3.70
CA ASN A 11 60.61 18.86 4.45
C ASN A 11 59.43 18.06 3.86
N ARG A 12 59.69 17.28 2.80
CA ARG A 12 58.70 16.37 2.21
C ARG A 12 58.53 15.21 3.18
N HIS A 13 57.54 15.30 4.06
CA HIS A 13 57.11 14.18 4.90
C HIS A 13 56.62 13.07 3.97
N ALA A 14 57.41 12.00 3.87
CA ALA A 14 56.95 10.74 3.30
C ALA A 14 56.06 10.05 4.34
N PHE A 15 54.97 9.42 3.89
CA PHE A 15 54.09 8.64 4.76
C PHE A 15 54.87 7.55 5.49
N THR A 16 54.63 7.43 6.80
CA THR A 16 55.25 6.36 7.58
C THR A 16 54.61 5.01 7.24
N LEU A 17 55.36 3.91 7.35
CA LEU A 17 54.85 2.56 7.08
C LEU A 17 53.62 2.25 7.97
N LEU A 18 53.66 2.69 9.24
CA LEU A 18 52.55 2.55 10.18
C LEU A 18 51.29 3.25 9.67
N GLU A 19 51.43 4.45 9.12
CA GLU A 19 50.31 5.25 8.61
C GLU A 19 49.66 4.61 7.38
N VAL A 20 50.45 3.99 6.51
CA VAL A 20 49.92 3.24 5.36
C VAL A 20 49.14 2.00 5.83
N ILE A 21 49.67 1.25 6.80
CA ILE A 21 48.96 0.09 7.37
C ILE A 21 47.66 0.55 8.04
N LEU A 22 47.69 1.65 8.79
CA LEU A 22 46.51 2.20 9.45
C LEU A 22 45.45 2.64 8.42
N ALA A 23 45.86 3.31 7.35
CA ALA A 23 44.96 3.74 6.28
C ALA A 23 44.29 2.53 5.60
N ILE A 24 45.05 1.47 5.31
CA ILE A 24 44.52 0.23 4.72
C ILE A 24 43.57 -0.48 5.70
N ALA A 25 43.90 -0.50 7.00
CA ALA A 25 43.03 -1.10 8.01
C ALA A 25 41.67 -0.38 8.10
N ILE A 26 41.68 0.96 8.14
CA ILE A 26 40.45 1.77 8.16
C ILE A 26 39.66 1.58 6.86
N LEU A 27 40.35 1.52 5.71
CA LEU A 27 39.72 1.28 4.41
C LEU A 27 39.03 -0.09 4.37
N ALA A 28 39.71 -1.15 4.83
CA ALA A 28 39.15 -2.51 4.84
C ALA A 28 37.90 -2.60 5.73
N ILE A 29 37.94 -1.98 6.92
CA ILE A 29 36.79 -1.92 7.83
C ILE A 29 35.63 -1.18 7.16
N SER A 30 35.90 -0.01 6.57
CA SER A 30 34.88 0.82 5.91
C SER A 30 34.23 0.09 4.74
N LEU A 31 35.01 -0.61 3.93
CA LEU A 31 34.50 -1.39 2.79
C LEU A 31 33.63 -2.56 3.25
N GLY A 32 34.02 -3.22 4.35
CA GLY A 32 33.20 -4.27 4.97
C GLY A 32 31.82 -3.76 5.37
N TYR A 33 31.75 -2.60 6.05
CA TYR A 33 30.47 -1.98 6.40
C TYR A 33 29.65 -1.58 5.17
N ILE A 34 30.26 -0.97 4.15
CA ILE A 34 29.55 -0.60 2.92
C ILE A 34 28.93 -1.82 2.25
N GLY A 35 29.65 -2.95 2.18
CA GLY A 35 29.12 -4.20 1.64
C GLY A 35 27.85 -4.66 2.35
N THR A 36 27.83 -4.61 3.69
CA THR A 36 26.64 -4.99 4.46
C THR A 36 25.44 -4.07 4.20
N ILE A 37 25.67 -2.76 4.08
CA ILE A 37 24.62 -1.78 3.80
C ILE A 37 24.03 -2.02 2.40
N ILE A 38 24.88 -2.30 1.41
CA ILE A 38 24.44 -2.59 0.04
C ILE A 38 23.55 -3.84 0.02
N SER A 39 23.95 -4.92 0.69
CA SER A 39 23.12 -6.13 0.78
C SER A 39 21.76 -5.86 1.42
N GLN A 40 21.73 -5.08 2.51
CA GLN A 40 20.47 -4.69 3.16
C GLN A 40 19.61 -3.80 2.24
N ALA A 41 20.23 -2.89 1.49
CA ALA A 41 19.52 -2.03 0.55
C ALA A 41 18.82 -2.84 -0.55
N PHE A 42 19.47 -3.88 -1.08
CA PHE A 42 18.85 -4.78 -2.06
C PHE A 42 17.66 -5.54 -1.48
N THR A 43 17.81 -6.15 -0.30
CA THR A 43 16.70 -6.87 0.35
C THR A 43 15.54 -5.94 0.68
N ASN A 44 15.83 -4.74 1.19
CA ASN A 44 14.80 -3.76 1.48
C ASN A 44 14.08 -3.28 0.22
N SER A 45 14.82 -3.08 -0.89
CA SER A 45 14.23 -2.71 -2.17
C SER A 45 13.28 -3.79 -2.68
N ALA A 46 13.67 -5.07 -2.59
CA ALA A 46 12.81 -6.17 -3.01
C ALA A 46 11.51 -6.20 -2.18
N ASN A 47 11.61 -6.11 -0.85
CA ASN A 47 10.45 -6.08 0.04
C ASN A 47 9.55 -4.87 -0.21
N ALA A 48 10.13 -3.71 -0.55
CA ALA A 48 9.37 -2.50 -0.86
C ALA A 48 8.59 -2.63 -2.18
N VAL A 49 9.17 -3.29 -3.19
CA VAL A 49 8.49 -3.59 -4.45
C VAL A 49 7.33 -4.55 -4.19
N ASP A 50 7.57 -5.66 -3.49
CA ASP A 50 6.53 -6.63 -3.15
C ASP A 50 5.37 -5.97 -2.38
N GLY A 51 5.69 -5.12 -1.39
CA GLY A 51 4.67 -4.39 -0.63
C GLY A 51 3.90 -3.36 -1.45
N LEU A 52 4.55 -2.73 -2.44
CA LEU A 52 3.90 -1.79 -3.35
C LEU A 52 2.94 -2.52 -4.30
N GLU A 53 3.35 -3.64 -4.87
CA GLU A 53 2.51 -4.47 -5.73
C GLU A 53 1.27 -4.96 -4.99
N ALA A 54 1.44 -5.54 -3.80
CA ALA A 54 0.33 -5.96 -2.94
C ALA A 54 -0.63 -4.80 -2.64
N ARG A 55 -0.11 -3.59 -2.45
CA ARG A 55 -0.92 -2.40 -2.18
C ARG A 55 -1.69 -1.92 -3.40
N ILE A 56 -1.10 -1.97 -4.59
CA ILE A 56 -1.79 -1.65 -5.85
C ILE A 56 -2.96 -2.62 -6.06
N VAL A 57 -2.74 -3.91 -5.81
CA VAL A 57 -3.78 -4.95 -5.88
C VAL A 57 -4.90 -4.65 -4.89
N GLY A 58 -4.58 -4.44 -3.61
CA GLY A 58 -5.58 -4.16 -2.59
C GLY A 58 -6.36 -2.86 -2.87
N GLN A 59 -5.69 -1.83 -3.39
CA GLN A 59 -6.33 -0.58 -3.77
C GLN A 59 -7.30 -0.77 -4.94
N THR A 60 -6.91 -1.58 -5.93
CA THR A 60 -7.76 -1.93 -7.07
C THR A 60 -9.04 -2.63 -6.61
N ILE A 61 -8.94 -3.58 -5.67
CA ILE A 61 -10.11 -4.26 -5.09
C ILE A 61 -11.02 -3.28 -4.36
N ILE A 62 -10.45 -2.40 -3.53
CA ILE A 62 -11.23 -1.39 -2.84
C ILE A 62 -11.95 -0.47 -3.81
N ASP A 63 -11.31 -0.09 -4.92
CA ASP A 63 -11.93 0.77 -5.92
C ASP A 63 -13.00 0.02 -6.74
N GLN A 64 -12.85 -1.29 -6.96
CA GLN A 64 -13.90 -2.15 -7.53
C GLN A 64 -15.13 -2.25 -6.62
N LEU A 65 -14.92 -2.36 -5.29
CA LEU A 65 -15.99 -2.36 -4.30
C LEU A 65 -16.71 -1.00 -4.27
N LYS A 66 -15.96 0.11 -4.33
CA LYS A 66 -16.54 1.46 -4.34
C LYS A 66 -17.39 1.74 -5.58
N CYS A 67 -16.97 1.27 -6.75
CA CYS A 67 -17.72 1.49 -7.98
C CYS A 67 -18.89 0.52 -8.14
N GLY A 68 -19.05 -0.45 -7.23
CA GLY A 68 -20.09 -1.49 -7.31
C GLY A 68 -19.83 -2.52 -8.39
N SER A 69 -18.62 -2.57 -8.98
CA SER A 69 -18.22 -3.63 -9.91
C SER A 69 -18.01 -4.97 -9.19
N MET A 70 -17.73 -4.91 -7.89
CA MET A 70 -17.68 -6.06 -7.01
C MET A 70 -18.64 -5.82 -5.84
N GLN A 71 -19.38 -6.86 -5.44
CA GLN A 71 -20.33 -6.76 -4.34
C GLN A 71 -19.59 -6.76 -2.99
N ILE A 72 -20.09 -5.97 -2.03
CA ILE A 72 -19.54 -5.89 -0.69
C ILE A 72 -20.00 -7.12 0.10
N GLU A 73 -19.25 -8.22 -0.05
CA GLU A 73 -19.47 -9.47 0.67
C GLU A 73 -18.16 -10.06 1.24
N ASN A 74 -18.28 -10.92 2.26
CA ASN A 74 -17.12 -11.65 2.77
C ASN A 74 -16.66 -12.66 1.72
N ALA A 75 -15.43 -12.49 1.24
CA ALA A 75 -14.82 -13.38 0.26
C ALA A 75 -13.58 -14.04 0.86
N GLY A 76 -13.51 -15.36 0.74
CA GLY A 76 -12.32 -16.14 1.12
C GLY A 76 -11.11 -15.79 0.23
N PRO A 77 -9.93 -16.39 0.51
CA PRO A 77 -8.76 -16.19 -0.34
C PRO A 77 -9.07 -16.55 -1.79
N MET A 78 -9.00 -15.56 -2.66
CA MET A 78 -9.26 -15.69 -4.09
C MET A 78 -8.10 -15.10 -4.90
N GLN A 79 -7.84 -15.68 -6.06
CA GLN A 79 -6.93 -15.12 -7.05
C GLN A 79 -7.67 -14.06 -7.87
N LEU A 80 -7.05 -12.90 -8.06
CA LEU A 80 -7.69 -11.76 -8.73
C LEU A 80 -7.64 -11.85 -10.26
N SER A 81 -6.66 -12.57 -10.84
CA SER A 81 -6.44 -12.57 -12.29
C SER A 81 -5.60 -13.76 -12.75
N ASP A 82 -5.94 -14.32 -13.92
CA ASP A 82 -5.14 -15.28 -14.71
C ASP A 82 -3.98 -14.60 -15.49
N THR A 83 -3.75 -13.31 -15.29
CA THR A 83 -2.58 -12.64 -15.87
C THR A 83 -1.34 -13.03 -15.09
N GLU A 84 -0.34 -13.59 -15.77
CA GLU A 84 0.93 -14.11 -15.17
C GLU A 84 1.59 -13.14 -14.17
N ALA A 85 1.43 -11.81 -14.34
CA ALA A 85 1.99 -10.80 -13.44
C ALA A 85 1.27 -10.65 -12.08
N LEU A 86 0.04 -11.15 -11.97
CA LEU A 86 -0.82 -11.04 -10.78
C LEU A 86 -1.22 -12.40 -10.21
N GLU A 87 -0.83 -13.49 -10.87
CA GLU A 87 -1.21 -14.88 -10.58
C GLU A 87 -0.75 -15.32 -9.17
N ASP A 88 0.32 -14.70 -8.66
CA ASP A 88 0.91 -14.98 -7.35
C ASP A 88 0.19 -14.31 -6.17
N TRP A 89 -0.75 -13.38 -6.40
CA TRP A 89 -1.40 -12.62 -5.33
C TRP A 89 -2.78 -13.17 -4.97
N LEU A 90 -2.94 -13.57 -3.71
CA LEU A 90 -4.23 -13.89 -3.11
C LEU A 90 -4.80 -12.67 -2.43
N VAL A 91 -6.12 -12.53 -2.53
CA VAL A 91 -6.90 -11.48 -1.90
C VAL A 91 -7.96 -12.11 -1.02
N GLN A 92 -8.15 -11.59 0.19
CA GLN A 92 -9.26 -11.96 1.07
C GLN A 92 -9.97 -10.70 1.54
N ILE A 93 -11.31 -10.72 1.49
CA ILE A 93 -12.16 -9.59 1.86
C ILE A 93 -12.93 -10.00 3.12
N MET A 94 -12.72 -9.24 4.19
CA MET A 94 -13.41 -9.43 5.46
C MET A 94 -14.26 -8.21 5.78
N ILE A 95 -15.52 -8.43 6.11
CA ILE A 95 -16.47 -7.38 6.44
C ILE A 95 -16.87 -7.54 7.90
N GLU A 96 -16.62 -6.49 8.67
CA GLU A 96 -16.92 -6.41 10.10
C GLU A 96 -17.98 -5.32 10.32
N PRO A 97 -19.08 -5.64 11.04
CA PRO A 97 -20.07 -4.65 11.42
C PRO A 97 -19.47 -3.63 12.38
N THR A 98 -20.02 -2.43 12.38
CA THR A 98 -19.47 -1.31 13.14
C THR A 98 -20.45 -0.79 14.18
N THR A 99 -20.02 0.12 15.05
CA THR A 99 -20.93 0.77 16.01
C THR A 99 -21.94 1.70 15.35
N VAL A 100 -21.72 2.08 14.09
CA VAL A 100 -22.63 2.92 13.30
C VAL A 100 -23.38 2.02 12.34
N GLU A 101 -24.68 1.89 12.54
CA GLU A 101 -25.58 0.97 11.79
C GLU A 101 -25.59 1.21 10.27
N GLN A 102 -25.14 2.38 9.81
CA GLN A 102 -25.07 2.74 8.39
C GLN A 102 -23.71 2.45 7.75
N LEU A 103 -22.74 1.96 8.51
CA LEU A 103 -21.37 1.75 8.07
C LEU A 103 -20.87 0.34 8.36
N VAL A 104 -20.19 -0.23 7.38
CA VAL A 104 -19.46 -1.49 7.50
C VAL A 104 -17.96 -1.25 7.33
N GLN A 105 -17.15 -1.96 8.10
CA GLN A 105 -15.70 -1.93 7.97
C GLN A 105 -15.29 -3.07 7.03
N VAL A 106 -14.71 -2.72 5.89
CA VAL A 106 -14.16 -3.67 4.94
C VAL A 106 -12.64 -3.70 5.10
N ARG A 107 -12.11 -4.88 5.33
CA ARG A 107 -10.69 -5.19 5.43
C ARG A 107 -10.30 -6.07 4.25
N VAL A 108 -9.37 -5.58 3.44
CA VAL A 108 -8.81 -6.30 2.30
C VAL A 108 -7.40 -6.73 2.68
N LEU A 109 -7.18 -8.05 2.72
CA LEU A 109 -5.89 -8.67 2.94
C LEU A 109 -5.32 -9.12 1.60
N VAL A 110 -4.05 -8.82 1.36
CA VAL A 110 -3.34 -9.24 0.14
C VAL A 110 -2.05 -9.93 0.54
N GLY A 111 -1.80 -11.11 -0.01
CA GLY A 111 -0.58 -11.87 0.25
C GLY A 111 -0.41 -13.03 -0.72
N ARG A 112 0.79 -13.59 -0.82
CA ARG A 112 1.04 -14.80 -1.62
C ARG A 112 0.49 -16.06 -0.95
N LYS A 113 0.35 -16.02 0.37
CA LYS A 113 -0.33 -17.01 1.21
C LYS A 113 -1.21 -16.30 2.22
N LEU A 114 -2.44 -16.78 2.36
CA LEU A 114 -3.44 -16.27 3.29
C LEU A 114 -4.01 -17.46 4.08
N ASP A 115 -3.13 -18.20 4.74
CA ASP A 115 -3.47 -19.36 5.58
C ASP A 115 -3.60 -19.02 7.08
N GLY A 116 -3.45 -17.72 7.42
CA GLY A 116 -3.49 -17.21 8.79
C GLY A 116 -2.21 -17.43 9.59
N THR A 117 -1.20 -18.12 9.05
CA THR A 117 0.09 -18.32 9.71
C THR A 117 1.11 -17.26 9.31
N GLU A 118 1.00 -16.73 8.09
CA GLU A 118 1.86 -15.68 7.56
C GLU A 118 1.17 -14.31 7.63
N HIS A 119 1.95 -13.26 7.87
CA HIS A 119 1.43 -11.90 7.86
C HIS A 119 1.14 -11.47 6.41
N PRO A 120 -0.02 -10.84 6.13
CA PRO A 120 -0.30 -10.37 4.79
C PRO A 120 0.74 -9.34 4.35
N ALA A 121 1.08 -9.35 3.06
CA ALA A 121 2.00 -8.36 2.48
C ALA A 121 1.38 -6.95 2.51
N CYS A 122 0.06 -6.87 2.41
CA CYS A 122 -0.68 -5.62 2.59
C CYS A 122 -2.04 -5.87 3.27
N GLU A 123 -2.40 -4.97 4.19
CA GLU A 123 -3.73 -4.90 4.80
C GLU A 123 -4.29 -3.49 4.58
N LEU A 124 -5.50 -3.41 4.02
CA LEU A 124 -6.20 -2.14 3.79
C LEU A 124 -7.57 -2.19 4.47
N VAL A 125 -7.82 -1.21 5.35
CA VAL A 125 -9.10 -1.05 6.04
C VAL A 125 -9.80 0.20 5.54
N ARG A 126 -11.07 0.07 5.16
CA ARG A 126 -11.94 1.16 4.72
C ARG A 126 -13.36 1.01 5.23
N TRP A 127 -14.02 2.14 5.41
CA TRP A 127 -15.42 2.22 5.82
C TRP A 127 -16.27 2.42 4.58
N PHE A 128 -17.31 1.61 4.46
CA PHE A 128 -18.31 1.67 3.39
C PHE A 128 -19.69 1.89 3.99
N GLN A 129 -20.60 2.45 3.20
CA GLN A 129 -22.01 2.43 3.56
C GLN A 129 -22.51 1.00 3.57
N ASP A 130 -23.28 0.64 4.58
CA ASP A 130 -23.90 -0.70 4.66
C ASP A 130 -24.79 -0.92 3.42
N PRO A 131 -24.53 -1.96 2.60
CA PRO A 131 -25.35 -2.26 1.44
C PRO A 131 -26.81 -2.52 1.81
N GLU A 132 -27.09 -3.15 2.95
CA GLU A 132 -28.48 -3.42 3.39
C GLU A 132 -29.23 -2.10 3.67
N TYR A 133 -28.54 -1.14 4.27
CA TYR A 133 -29.11 0.19 4.53
C TYR A 133 -29.34 0.97 3.22
N ALA A 134 -28.41 0.87 2.27
CA ALA A 134 -28.55 1.50 0.96
C ALA A 134 -29.75 0.94 0.17
N GLU A 135 -29.95 -0.39 0.19
CA GLU A 135 -31.10 -1.05 -0.43
C GLU A 135 -32.43 -0.60 0.21
N GLN A 136 -32.49 -0.52 1.54
CA GLN A 136 -33.68 -0.04 2.26
C GLN A 136 -34.04 1.41 1.88
N MET A 137 -33.05 2.30 1.79
CA MET A 137 -33.27 3.68 1.34
C MET A 137 -33.77 3.75 -0.11
N ALA A 138 -33.24 2.93 -1.01
CA ALA A 138 -33.66 2.90 -2.40
C ALA A 138 -35.13 2.45 -2.55
N VAL A 139 -35.53 1.42 -1.79
CA VAL A 139 -36.93 0.94 -1.76
C VAL A 139 -37.86 2.00 -1.18
N ALA A 140 -37.47 2.66 -0.09
CA ALA A 140 -38.25 3.75 0.51
C ALA A 140 -38.45 4.92 -0.48
N ALA A 141 -37.39 5.32 -1.20
CA ALA A 141 -37.46 6.37 -2.21
C ALA A 141 -38.38 5.99 -3.40
N ALA A 142 -38.31 4.74 -3.87
CA ALA A 142 -39.18 4.24 -4.93
C ALA A 142 -40.66 4.23 -4.52
N SER A 143 -40.95 3.86 -3.26
CA SER A 143 -42.32 3.89 -2.73
C SER A 143 -42.87 5.32 -2.61
N ALA A 144 -42.04 6.29 -2.20
CA ALA A 144 -42.42 7.70 -2.13
C ALA A 144 -42.68 8.32 -3.52
N ALA A 145 -41.87 7.99 -4.53
CA ALA A 145 -42.08 8.43 -5.90
C ALA A 145 -43.39 7.88 -6.50
N THR A 146 -43.74 6.63 -6.19
CA THR A 146 -45.00 6.03 -6.62
C THR A 146 -46.20 6.72 -5.97
N ALA A 147 -46.14 7.04 -4.67
CA ALA A 147 -47.19 7.77 -3.97
C ALA A 147 -47.40 9.19 -4.53
N ALA A 148 -46.32 9.93 -4.81
CA ALA A 148 -46.39 11.27 -5.40
C ALA A 148 -47.03 11.27 -6.81
N THR A 149 -46.77 10.22 -7.60
CA THR A 149 -47.36 10.08 -8.95
C THR A 149 -48.87 9.82 -8.87
N ALA A 150 -49.31 9.01 -7.90
CA ALA A 150 -50.72 8.72 -7.67
C ALA A 150 -51.52 9.95 -7.20
N GLU A 151 -50.93 10.81 -6.36
CA GLU A 151 -51.56 12.07 -5.93
C GLU A 151 -51.74 13.07 -7.09
N SER A 152 -50.79 13.12 -8.04
CA SER A 152 -50.89 14.01 -9.21
C SER A 152 -52.02 13.64 -10.17
N SER A 153 -52.33 12.34 -10.30
CA SER A 153 -53.39 11.84 -11.19
C SER A 153 -54.80 11.98 -10.60
N GLY A 154 -54.91 12.19 -9.27
CA GLY A 154 -56.19 12.44 -8.60
C GLY A 154 -56.71 13.88 -8.73
N SER A 155 -55.86 14.86 -9.02
CA SER A 155 -56.25 16.28 -9.01
C SER A 155 -56.93 16.80 -10.28
N THR A 156 -56.98 16.03 -11.38
CA THR A 156 -57.58 16.49 -12.66
C THR A 156 -59.09 16.20 -12.78
N SER A 157 -59.73 15.62 -11.75
CA SER A 157 -61.13 15.15 -11.81
C SER A 157 -62.17 16.12 -11.20
N THR A 158 -61.82 17.35 -10.84
CA THR A 158 -62.79 18.29 -10.22
C THR A 158 -62.61 19.73 -10.69
N SER A 159 -63.20 20.06 -11.84
CA SER A 159 -63.70 21.40 -12.22
C SER A 159 -64.54 21.20 -13.49
N GLN A 160 -65.86 21.08 -13.31
CA GLN A 160 -66.89 21.97 -13.86
C GLN A 160 -67.00 21.98 -15.39
#